data_AF-A0A373WNH0-F1
#
_entry.id   AF-A0A373WNH0-F1
#
_cell.length_a   1.000
_cell.length_b   1.000
_cell.length_c   1.000
_cell.angle_alpha   90.00
_cell.angle_beta   90.00
_cell.angle_gamma   90.00
#
_symmetry.space_group_name_H-M   'P 1'
#
loop_
_entity.id
_entity.type
_entity.pdbx_description
1 polymer ?
#
loop_
_entity_poly.entity_id
_entity_poly.type
_entity_poly.pdbx_seq_one_letter_code
_entity_poly.pdbx_strand_id
1 'polypeptide(L)' 'MSQSRKYAKVKDYYERGLWDIRKVYDAVVHKWITAEEYKEITGYDFDDGKEA' A
#
# COMPACT_ATOMS: atom_id res chain seq x y z
N MET A 1 -17.79 0.77 2.83
CA MET A 1 -16.48 0.86 2.16
C MET A 1 -15.93 -0.56 2.04
N SER A 2 -15.84 -1.09 0.83
CA SER A 2 -15.27 -2.42 0.60
C SER A 2 -13.75 -2.27 0.49
N GLN A 3 -13.03 -2.52 1.59
CA GLN A 3 -11.57 -2.57 1.53
C GLN A 3 -11.11 -3.77 0.70
N SER A 4 -9.94 -3.65 0.08
CA SER A 4 -9.33 -4.75 -0.65
C SER A 4 -9.16 -5.95 0.27
N ARG A 5 -9.46 -7.17 -0.21
CA ARG A 5 -9.32 -8.41 0.59
C ARG A 5 -7.93 -8.60 1.20
N LYS A 6 -6.92 -7.91 0.66
CA LYS A 6 -5.52 -7.97 1.08
C LYS A 6 -5.06 -6.73 1.86
N TYR A 7 -5.90 -5.72 2.05
CA TYR A 7 -5.57 -4.51 2.80
C TYR A 7 -5.09 -4.82 4.22
N ALA A 8 -5.92 -5.52 5.00
CA ALA A 8 -5.60 -5.88 6.38
C ALA A 8 -4.30 -6.69 6.47
N LYS A 9 -4.03 -7.51 5.44
CA LYS A 9 -2.79 -8.27 5.34
C LYS A 9 -1.60 -7.33 5.15
N VAL A 10 -1.61 -6.47 4.13
CA VAL A 10 -0.51 -5.54 3.86
C VAL A 10 -0.28 -4.58 5.03
N LYS A 11 -1.35 -4.10 5.65
CA LYS A 11 -1.30 -3.27 6.86
C LYS A 11 -0.60 -4.00 8.02
N ASP A 12 -1.00 -5.23 8.35
CA ASP A 12 -0.36 -6.05 9.40
C ASP A 12 1.15 -6.23 9.12
N TYR A 13 1.53 -6.54 7.88
CA TYR A 13 2.95 -6.68 7.52
C TYR A 13 3.74 -5.38 7.69
N TYR A 14 3.14 -4.24 7.33
CA TYR A 14 3.79 -2.93 7.48
C TYR A 14 3.90 -2.51 8.95
N GLU A 15 2.82 -2.62 9.72
CA GLU A 15 2.78 -2.29 11.16
C GLU A 15 3.75 -3.17 11.97
N ARG A 16 3.94 -4.43 11.56
CA ARG A 16 4.90 -5.35 12.19
C ARG A 16 6.34 -5.16 11.72
N GLY A 17 6.60 -4.20 10.81
CA GLY A 17 7.92 -3.94 10.25
C GLY A 17 8.47 -5.06 9.37
N LEU A 18 7.62 -5.99 8.93
CA LEU A 18 8.00 -7.08 8.04
C LEU A 18 8.15 -6.59 6.59
N TRP A 19 7.39 -5.55 6.24
CA TRP A 19 7.38 -4.94 4.92
C TRP A 19 7.78 -3.47 5.03
N ASP A 20 8.68 -3.08 4.13
CA ASP A 20 9.10 -1.69 3.96
C ASP A 20 8.12 -0.96 3.02
N ILE A 21 8.18 0.37 2.98
CA ILE A 21 7.30 1.22 2.14
C ILE A 21 7.31 0.76 0.67
N ARG A 22 8.49 0.37 0.16
CA ARG A 22 8.64 -0.17 -1.21
C ARG A 22 7.80 -1.42 -1.47
N LYS A 23 7.68 -2.33 -0.49
CA LYS A 23 6.83 -3.52 -0.64
C LYS A 23 5.34 -3.17 -0.61
N VAL A 24 4.96 -2.15 0.16
CA VAL A 24 3.59 -1.65 0.16
C VAL A 24 3.29 -0.96 -1.18
N TYR A 25 4.27 -0.28 -1.77
CA TYR A 25 4.18 0.29 -3.12
C TYR A 25 3.99 -0.80 -4.18
N ASP A 26 4.82 -1.85 -4.16
CA ASP A 26 4.65 -3.02 -5.04
C ASP A 26 3.27 -3.67 -4.88
N ALA A 27 2.70 -3.65 -3.67
CA ALA A 27 1.35 -4.15 -3.45
C ALA A 27 0.29 -3.34 -4.22
N VAL A 28 0.49 -2.04 -4.42
CA VAL A 28 -0.36 -1.22 -5.29
C VAL A 28 -0.15 -1.60 -6.76
N VAL A 29 1.11 -1.70 -7.20
CA VAL A 29 1.48 -2.06 -8.60
C VAL A 29 0.91 -3.44 -8.97
N HIS A 30 0.98 -4.40 -8.06
CA HIS A 30 0.40 -5.73 -8.21
C HIS A 30 -1.12 -5.79 -7.99
N LYS A 31 -1.79 -4.66 -7.76
CA LYS A 31 -3.24 -4.55 -7.52
C LYS A 31 -3.72 -5.37 -6.32
N TRP A 32 -2.90 -5.48 -5.27
CA TRP A 32 -3.30 -6.07 -3.99
C TRP A 32 -4.08 -5.09 -3.13
N ILE A 33 -3.69 -3.82 -3.21
CA ILE A 33 -4.32 -2.68 -2.56
C ILE A 33 -4.42 -1.52 -3.56
N THR A 34 -5.18 -0.48 -3.23
CA THR A 34 -5.28 0.75 -4.01
C THR A 34 -4.26 1.80 -3.55
N ALA A 35 -4.08 2.86 -4.34
CA ALA A 35 -3.26 4.01 -3.97
C ALA A 35 -3.78 4.73 -2.71
N GLU A 36 -5.10 4.79 -2.54
CA GLU A 36 -5.74 5.32 -1.32
C GLU A 36 -5.36 4.47 -0.10
N GLU A 37 -5.45 3.15 -0.24
CA GLU A 37 -5.08 2.21 0.83
C GLU A 37 -3.59 2.27 1.17
N TYR A 38 -2.72 2.48 0.17
CA TYR A 38 -1.30 2.72 0.40
C TYR A 38 -1.06 3.97 1.25
N LYS A 39 -1.77 5.05 0.97
CA LYS A 39 -1.71 6.29 1.76
C LYS A 39 -2.23 6.06 3.18
N GLU A 40 -3.29 5.28 3.36
CA GLU A 40 -3.78 4.92 4.70
C GLU A 40 -2.79 4.05 5.50
N ILE A 41 -2.08 3.12 4.85
CA ILE A 41 -1.12 2.22 5.50
C ILE A 41 0.19 2.96 5.83
N THR A 42 0.74 3.68 4.86
CA THR A 42 2.08 4.25 4.94
C THR A 42 2.08 5.69 5.43
N GLY A 43 0.97 6.43 5.24
CA GLY A 43 0.89 7.87 5.46
C GLY A 43 1.46 8.70 4.31
N TYR A 44 2.02 8.07 3.27
CA TYR A 44 2.63 8.74 2.14
C TYR A 44 1.72 8.69 0.92
N ASP A 45 1.70 9.76 0.13
CA ASP A 45 1.04 9.74 -1.17
C ASP A 45 1.73 8.74 -2.10
N PHE A 46 0.92 7.91 -2.78
CA PHE A 46 1.42 6.97 -3.78
C PHE A 46 1.79 7.76 -5.04
N ASP A 47 3.08 8.00 -5.24
CA ASP A 47 3.60 8.62 -6.44
C ASP A 47 4.02 7.53 -7.44
N ASP A 48 3.18 7.26 -8.44
CA ASP A 48 3.45 6.26 -9.49
C ASP A 48 4.55 6.72 -10.49
N GLY A 49 5.23 7.83 -10.23
CA GLY A 49 6.09 8.49 -11.21
C GLY A 49 5.31 9.05 -12.40
N LYS A 50 4.04 9.43 -12.20
CA LYS A 50 3.15 9.93 -13.26
C LYS A 50 3.37 11.40 -13.67
N GLU A 51 4.37 12.10 -13.13
CA GLU A 51 4.79 13.41 -13.64
C GLU A 51 6.33 13.56 -13.66
N ALA A 52 6.93 13.30 -14.82
CA ALA A 52 7.72 14.27 -15.60
C ALA A 52 7.85 13.81 -17.05
#